data_AF-A0A2H9PQ27-F1
#
_entry.id   AF-A0A2H9PQ27-F1
#
_cell.length_a   1.000
_cell.length_b   1.000
_cell.length_c   1.000
_cell.angle_alpha   90.00
_cell.angle_beta   90.00
_cell.angle_gamma   90.00
#
_symmetry.space_group_name_H-M   'P 1'
#
loop_
_entity.id
_entity.type
_entity.pdbx_description
1 polymer ?
#
loop_
_entity_poly.entity_id
_entity_poly.type
_entity_poly.pdbx_seq_one_letter_code
_entity_poly.pdbx_strand_id
1 'polypeptide(L)' 'MVDTVKIILIVVAVLAVASILAVSIKTDGLTGGTIIKKVSCYNDHDCDDHNSLTEDFCKNSGTEGSLCVNKLMN' A
#
# COMPACT_ATOMS: atom_id res chain seq x y z
N MET A 1 18.51 -41.04 -23.23
CA MET A 1 17.08 -40.68 -23.15
C MET A 1 16.65 -40.32 -21.73
N VAL A 2 17.12 -41.02 -20.69
CA VAL A 2 16.75 -40.78 -19.28
C VAL A 2 17.27 -39.43 -18.72
N ASP A 3 18.47 -38.99 -19.12
CA ASP A 3 19.05 -37.74 -18.61
C ASP A 3 18.35 -36.49 -19.17
N THR A 4 17.99 -36.51 -20.45
CA THR A 4 17.20 -35.44 -21.08
C THR A 4 15.84 -35.28 -20.41
N VAL A 5 15.19 -36.39 -20.05
CA VAL A 5 13.89 -36.37 -19.33
C VAL A 5 14.05 -35.80 -17.92
N LYS A 6 15.12 -36.15 -17.19
CA LYS A 6 15.43 -35.57 -15.88
C LYS A 6 15.71 -34.08 -15.96
N ILE A 7 16.48 -33.64 -16.96
CA ILE A 7 16.79 -32.22 -17.18
C ILE A 7 15.52 -31.43 -17.48
N ILE A 8 14.64 -31.94 -18.36
CA ILE A 8 13.35 -31.31 -18.66
C ILE A 8 12.49 -31.20 -17.39
N LEU A 9 12.43 -32.26 -16.58
CA LEU A 9 11.64 -32.26 -15.35
C LEU A 9 12.13 -31.22 -14.33
N ILE A 10 13.46 -31.07 -14.20
CA ILE A 10 14.09 -30.06 -13.34
C ILE A 10 13.79 -28.64 -13.84
N VAL A 11 13.89 -28.40 -15.16
CA VAL A 11 13.64 -27.08 -15.76
C VAL A 11 12.17 -26.67 -15.57
N VAL A 12 11.23 -27.60 -15.77
CA VAL A 12 9.79 -27.35 -15.55
C VAL A 12 9.50 -27.05 -14.07
N ALA A 13 10.11 -27.80 -13.15
CA ALA A 13 9.95 -27.56 -11.72
C ALA A 13 10.49 -26.19 -11.29
N VAL A 14 11.67 -25.79 -11.77
CA VAL A 14 12.28 -24.48 -11.45
C VAL A 14 11.45 -23.32 -12.02
N LEU A 15 10.97 -23.41 -13.26
CA LEU A 15 10.12 -22.38 -13.85
C LEU A 15 8.76 -22.25 -13.13
N ALA A 16 8.19 -23.37 -12.66
CA ALA A 16 6.94 -23.38 -11.90
C ALA A 16 7.06 -22.74 -10.51
N VAL A 17 8.26 -22.79 -9.90
CA VAL A 17 8.50 -22.21 -8.56
C VAL A 17 9.16 -20.83 -8.59
N ALA A 18 9.68 -20.38 -9.74
CA ALA A 18 10.26 -19.04 -9.91
C ALA A 18 9.22 -17.92 -9.71
N SER A 19 7.94 -18.21 -9.91
CA SER A 19 6.81 -17.31 -9.62
C SER A 19 6.47 -17.21 -8.12
N ILE A 20 7.08 -18.03 -7.26
CA ILE A 20 6.73 -18.15 -5.83
C ILE A 20 7.61 -17.25 -4.94
N LEU A 21 8.50 -16.43 -5.51
CA LEU A 21 9.01 -15.26 -4.80
C LEU A 21 7.94 -14.16 -4.78
N ALA A 22 6.77 -14.48 -4.23
CA ALA A 22 5.80 -13.49 -3.80
C ALA A 22 6.42 -12.75 -2.62
N VAL A 23 7.28 -11.77 -2.93
CA VAL A 23 7.68 -10.74 -1.97
C VAL A 23 6.38 -10.05 -1.56
N SER A 24 6.00 -10.18 -0.29
CA SER A 24 4.93 -9.39 0.30
C SER A 24 5.36 -7.93 0.37
N ILE A 25 5.31 -7.22 -0.77
CA ILE A 25 5.53 -5.78 -0.81
C ILE A 25 4.25 -5.16 -0.24
N LYS A 26 4.36 -4.47 0.89
CA LYS A 26 3.25 -3.65 1.39
C LYS A 26 3.05 -2.50 0.40
N THR A 27 2.12 -2.70 -0.53
CA THR A 27 1.77 -1.77 -1.59
C THR A 27 0.70 -0.81 -1.09
N ASP A 28 1.06 0.03 -0.11
CA ASP A 28 0.24 1.18 0.23
C ASP A 28 0.34 2.19 -0.95
N GLY A 29 -0.30 1.91 -2.09
CA GLY A 29 -0.40 2.83 -3.24
C GLY A 29 0.28 2.43 -4.57
N LEU A 30 0.58 1.15 -4.84
CA LEU A 30 1.13 0.73 -6.13
C LEU A 30 0.07 0.05 -7.01
N THR A 31 -0.66 0.84 -7.79
CA THR A 31 -1.39 0.36 -8.97
C THR A 31 -0.63 0.79 -10.23
N GLY A 32 -0.02 -0.17 -10.93
CA GLY A 32 0.44 0.02 -12.31
C GLY A 32 1.64 0.94 -12.53
N GLY A 33 2.63 0.96 -11.62
CA GLY A 33 3.90 1.67 -11.85
C GLY A 33 3.84 3.20 -11.74
N THR A 34 2.70 3.75 -11.33
CA THR A 34 2.57 5.16 -10.94
C THR A 34 2.70 5.28 -9.43
N ILE A 35 3.53 6.22 -8.95
CA ILE A 35 3.61 6.55 -7.53
C ILE A 35 2.31 7.30 -7.17
N ILE A 36 1.31 6.59 -6.63
CA ILE A 36 0.12 7.23 -6.06
C ILE A 36 0.53 7.72 -4.68
N LYS A 37 0.81 9.02 -4.55
CA LYS A 37 1.08 9.61 -3.23
C LYS A 37 -0.21 9.64 -2.45
N LYS A 38 -0.24 8.90 -1.35
CA LYS A 38 -1.42 8.77 -0.50
C LYS A 38 -1.74 10.13 0.13
N VAL A 39 -2.85 10.72 -0.31
CA VAL A 39 -3.48 11.86 0.37
C VAL A 39 -4.19 11.31 1.60
N SER A 40 -3.91 11.85 2.79
CA SER A 40 -4.53 11.43 4.05
C SER A 40 -5.90 12.05 4.25
N CYS A 41 -6.13 13.28 3.79
CA CYS A 41 -7.40 13.99 3.90
C CYS A 41 -7.52 15.11 2.83
N TYR A 42 -8.74 15.43 2.42
CA TYR A 42 -9.10 16.50 1.49
C TYR A 42 -9.86 17.65 2.17
N ASN A 43 -10.51 17.38 3.28
CA ASN A 43 -11.24 18.37 4.07
C ASN A 43 -11.35 17.92 5.54
N ASP A 44 -11.83 18.80 6.41
CA ASP A 44 -11.89 18.55 7.86
C ASP A 44 -12.83 17.39 8.22
N HIS A 45 -13.88 17.15 7.43
CA HIS A 45 -14.81 16.04 7.66
C HIS A 45 -14.15 14.66 7.45
N ASP A 46 -13.10 14.58 6.63
CA ASP A 46 -12.32 13.34 6.48
C ASP A 46 -11.53 12.98 7.75
N CYS A 47 -11.38 13.93 8.67
CA CYS A 47 -10.64 13.79 9.93
C CYS A 47 -11.53 13.62 11.16
N ASP A 48 -12.87 13.58 10.98
CA ASP A 48 -13.84 13.42 12.05
C ASP A 48 -13.58 12.12 12.84
N ASP A 49 -13.10 12.26 14.08
CA ASP A 49 -12.88 11.11 14.98
C ASP A 49 -14.09 10.82 15.88
N HIS A 50 -15.21 11.50 15.61
CA HIS A 50 -16.47 11.46 16.35
C HIS A 50 -16.34 11.84 17.83
N ASN A 51 -15.27 12.52 18.23
CA ASN A 51 -15.12 13.05 19.57
C ASN A 51 -15.51 14.53 19.60
N SER A 52 -16.63 14.85 20.27
CA SER A 52 -17.11 16.23 20.37
C SER A 52 -16.22 17.17 21.20
N LEU A 53 -15.17 16.64 21.84
CA LEU A 53 -14.19 17.41 22.61
C LEU A 53 -12.94 17.77 21.79
N THR A 54 -12.86 17.33 20.53
CA THR A 54 -11.75 17.64 19.62
C THR A 54 -12.17 18.59 18.51
N GLU A 55 -11.25 19.47 18.16
CA GLU A 55 -11.25 20.22 16.91
C GLU A 55 -10.51 19.38 15.87
N ASP A 56 -11.24 18.93 14.85
CA ASP A 56 -10.69 18.11 13.78
C ASP A 56 -10.42 18.97 12.56
N PHE A 57 -9.17 18.99 12.07
CA PHE A 57 -8.82 19.71 10.85
C PHE A 57 -7.81 18.96 9.99
N CYS A 58 -7.97 19.13 8.67
CA CYS A 58 -7.10 18.55 7.67
C CYS A 58 -5.98 19.55 7.30
N LYS A 59 -4.76 19.29 7.78
CA LYS A 59 -3.58 20.07 7.42
C LYS A 59 -3.12 19.70 6.00
N ASN A 60 -2.75 20.71 5.19
CA ASN A 60 -2.26 20.55 3.81
C ASN A 60 -3.21 19.70 2.91
N SER A 61 -4.51 19.97 2.99
CA SER A 61 -5.56 19.22 2.30
C SER A 61 -5.27 18.96 0.82
N GLY A 62 -5.58 17.74 0.36
CA GLY A 62 -5.43 17.36 -1.05
C GLY A 62 -3.99 17.21 -1.54
N THR A 63 -2.99 17.38 -0.67
CA THR A 63 -1.58 17.22 -1.02
C THR A 63 -0.98 15.93 -0.47
N GLU A 64 0.22 15.59 -0.94
CA GLU A 64 1.01 14.46 -0.42
C GLU A 64 1.40 14.62 1.06
N GLY A 65 1.40 15.85 1.58
CA GLY A 65 1.72 16.18 2.96
C GLY A 65 0.48 16.35 3.84
N SER A 66 -0.67 15.84 3.40
CA SER A 66 -1.93 15.95 4.13
C SER A 66 -1.90 15.13 5.42
N LEU A 67 -2.43 15.69 6.51
CA LEU A 67 -2.43 15.06 7.83
C LEU A 67 -3.66 15.52 8.64
N CYS A 68 -4.37 14.58 9.25
CA CYS A 68 -5.41 14.87 10.21
C CYS A 68 -4.83 15.30 11.54
N VAL A 69 -5.38 16.37 12.11
CA VAL A 69 -5.06 16.86 13.45
C VAL A 69 -6.35 16.94 14.24
N ASN A 70 -6.39 16.23 15.37
CA ASN A 70 -7.51 16.25 16.30
C ASN A 70 -7.01 16.87 17.61
N LYS A 71 -7.39 18.12 17.85
CA LYS A 71 -6.88 18.92 18.96
C LYS A 71 -7.94 19.03 20.05
N LEU A 72 -7.62 18.62 21.27
CA LEU A 72 -8.52 18.80 22.41
C LEU A 72 -8.83 20.29 22.63
N MET A 73 -10.11 20.59 22.80
CA MET A 73 -10.58 21.90 23.23
C MET A 73 -10.56 21.93 24.77
N ASN A 74 -9.68 22.75 25.33
CA ASN A 74 -9.49 22.92 26.78
C ASN A 74 -9.84 24.34 27.21
#